data_AF-A0AA39U1E9-F1
#
_entry.id   AF-A0AA39U1E9-F1
#
_cell.length_a   1.000
_cell.length_b   1.000
_cell.length_c   1.000
_cell.angle_alpha   90.00
_cell.angle_beta   90.00
_cell.angle_gamma   90.00
#
_symmetry.space_group_name_H-M   'P 1'
#
loop_
_entity.id
_entity.type
_entity.pdbx_description
1 polymer ?
#
loop_
_entity_poly.entity_id
_entity_poly.type
_entity_poly.pdbx_seq_one_letter_code
_entity_poly.pdbx_strand_id
1 'polypeptide(L)'
;MGCDGALNWVGDDDAAEPVETNVAIFYPSNPTAFDNARDATLFTRLSTHSSHQELAAALDAAPDLDETFCLSVNNVILVFSASHEEHAVHCRKVLDMLLAHGCPMCLDFHDSVFDVATSAAAGIRLDQVDEFKVYMVLNLGVPGP
;
A
#
# COMPACT_ATOMS: atom_id res chain seq x y z
N MET A 1 -15.93 18.89 53.48
CA MET A 1 -16.35 18.22 52.23
C MET A 1 -15.19 18.35 51.27
N GLY A 2 -14.46 17.25 51.00
CA GLY A 2 -13.47 17.11 49.93
C GLY A 2 -12.06 17.67 50.19
N CYS A 3 -11.06 16.78 50.22
CA CYS A 3 -9.63 17.06 50.21
C CYS A 3 -9.00 16.60 48.86
N ASP A 4 -7.94 17.30 48.45
CA ASP A 4 -6.75 16.88 47.66
C ASP A 4 -6.84 16.34 46.20
N GLY A 5 -5.87 16.81 45.40
CA GLY A 5 -5.39 16.23 44.13
C GLY A 5 -5.67 17.12 42.91
N ALA A 6 -4.78 17.34 41.95
CA ALA A 6 -3.41 16.91 41.73
C ALA A 6 -2.78 17.83 40.65
N LEU A 7 -1.46 17.81 40.57
CA LEU A 7 -0.60 18.45 39.58
C LEU A 7 -1.08 18.18 38.14
N ASN A 8 -1.29 19.23 37.33
CA ASN A 8 -1.34 19.04 35.88
C ASN A 8 0.05 19.28 35.31
N TRP A 9 0.82 18.20 35.24
CA TRP A 9 1.99 18.07 34.38
C TRP A 9 1.59 18.50 32.96
N VAL A 10 2.20 19.55 32.43
CA VAL A 10 2.26 19.76 30.98
C VAL A 10 3.32 18.79 30.49
N GLY A 11 2.91 17.53 30.28
CA GLY A 11 3.67 16.61 29.46
C GLY A 11 3.63 17.16 28.05
N ASP A 12 4.77 17.65 27.60
CA ASP A 12 5.09 17.79 26.18
C ASP A 12 5.09 16.36 25.63
N ASP A 13 3.90 15.85 25.31
CA ASP A 13 3.74 14.70 24.44
C ASP A 13 4.11 15.25 23.07
N ASP A 14 5.42 15.21 22.77
CA ASP A 14 5.92 15.14 21.41
C ASP A 14 5.24 13.92 20.80
N ALA A 15 4.01 14.13 20.34
CA ALA A 15 3.31 13.21 19.48
C ALA A 15 4.18 13.17 18.24
N ALA A 16 5.15 12.25 18.25
CA ALA A 16 5.92 11.91 17.09
C ALA A 16 4.90 11.50 16.04
N GLU A 17 4.56 12.45 15.16
CA GLU A 17 3.83 12.19 13.94
C GLU A 17 4.46 10.92 13.34
N PRO A 18 3.69 9.87 13.05
CA PRO A 18 4.24 8.61 12.60
C PRO A 18 5.13 8.92 11.39
N VAL A 19 6.44 8.79 11.57
CA VAL A 19 7.40 9.01 10.49
C VAL A 19 7.00 8.05 9.39
N GLU A 20 6.55 8.58 8.26
CA GLU A 20 6.23 7.78 7.09
C GLU A 20 7.52 7.09 6.64
N THR A 21 7.71 5.86 7.11
CA THR A 21 8.81 5.03 6.67
C THR A 21 8.49 4.54 5.25
N ASN A 22 9.48 4.55 4.37
CA ASN A 22 9.40 3.95 3.03
C ASN A 22 9.33 2.42 3.07
N VAL A 23 8.89 1.83 4.19
CA VAL A 23 8.92 0.41 4.50
C VAL A 23 7.58 0.01 5.08
N ALA A 24 6.99 -1.06 4.55
CA ALA A 24 5.83 -1.73 5.11
C ALA A 24 6.11 -3.23 5.26
N ILE A 25 5.39 -3.90 6.15
CA ILE A 25 5.38 -5.35 6.24
C ILE A 25 4.07 -5.85 5.64
N PHE A 26 4.17 -6.61 4.56
CA PHE A 26 3.04 -7.29 3.97
C PHE A 26 2.95 -8.69 4.57
N TYR A 27 2.02 -8.82 5.51
CA TYR A 27 1.63 -10.06 6.17
C TYR A 27 0.26 -10.48 5.63
N PRO A 28 0.21 -11.25 4.53
CA PRO A 28 -1.06 -11.65 3.95
C PRO A 28 -1.81 -12.64 4.85
N SER A 29 -3.10 -12.39 5.08
CA SER A 29 -4.00 -13.36 5.72
C SER A 29 -4.27 -14.54 4.79
N ASN A 30 -4.28 -14.29 3.48
CA ASN A 30 -4.47 -15.32 2.47
C ASN A 30 -3.11 -15.92 2.05
N PRO A 31 -2.86 -17.21 2.30
CA PRO A 31 -1.57 -17.81 1.97
C PRO A 31 -1.25 -17.77 0.47
N THR A 32 -2.24 -17.65 -0.42
CA THR A 32 -2.01 -17.52 -1.87
C THR A 32 -1.55 -16.13 -2.28
N ALA A 33 -1.80 -15.08 -1.48
CA ALA A 33 -1.38 -13.73 -1.82
C ALA A 33 0.15 -13.60 -1.87
N PHE A 34 0.85 -14.29 -0.97
CA PHE A 34 2.31 -14.39 -1.01
C PHE A 34 2.79 -15.03 -2.32
N ASP A 35 2.24 -16.19 -2.67
CA ASP A 35 2.65 -16.93 -3.88
C ASP A 35 2.26 -16.13 -5.14
N ASN A 36 1.11 -15.45 -5.16
CA ASN A 36 0.70 -14.57 -6.27
C ASN A 36 1.67 -13.40 -6.48
N ALA A 37 2.11 -12.74 -5.40
CA ALA A 37 3.09 -11.65 -5.51
C ALA A 37 4.46 -12.17 -5.98
N ARG A 38 4.81 -13.41 -5.60
CA ARG A 38 6.05 -14.09 -6.01
C ARG A 38 6.04 -14.48 -7.49
N ASP A 39 4.95 -15.05 -7.96
CA ASP A 39 4.79 -15.61 -9.31
C ASP A 39 4.27 -14.59 -10.32
N ALA A 40 3.94 -13.37 -9.87
CA ALA A 40 3.50 -12.29 -10.74
C ALA A 40 4.57 -11.92 -11.79
N THR A 41 4.10 -11.65 -13.00
CA THR A 41 4.92 -11.26 -14.15
C THR A 41 4.61 -9.84 -14.62
N LEU A 42 3.57 -9.22 -14.05
CA LEU A 42 3.15 -7.86 -14.34
C LEU A 42 2.89 -7.12 -13.04
N PHE A 43 3.43 -5.90 -12.98
CA PHE A 43 3.35 -5.01 -11.85
C PHE A 43 2.96 -3.61 -12.31
N THR A 44 2.03 -3.00 -11.59
CA THR A 44 1.63 -1.61 -11.79
C THR A 44 1.67 -0.89 -10.45
N ARG A 45 2.42 0.20 -10.39
CA ARG A 45 2.47 1.15 -9.27
C ARG A 45 1.48 2.27 -9.55
N LEU A 46 0.55 2.47 -8.63
CA LEU A 46 -0.40 3.57 -8.64
C LEU A 46 -0.10 4.47 -7.44
N SER A 47 0.38 5.67 -7.73
CA SER A 47 0.65 6.69 -6.71
C SER A 47 -0.59 7.54 -6.50
N THR A 48 -0.88 7.93 -5.26
CA THR A 48 -2.04 8.74 -4.93
C THR A 48 -1.63 9.99 -4.16
N HIS A 49 -2.36 11.09 -4.30
CA HIS A 49 -2.18 12.29 -3.47
C HIS A 49 -2.85 12.17 -2.09
N SER A 50 -3.41 11.00 -1.78
CA SER A 50 -4.08 10.72 -0.51
C SER A 50 -3.08 10.30 0.56
N SER A 51 -3.44 10.55 1.81
CA SER A 51 -2.64 10.10 2.95
C SER A 51 -2.66 8.57 3.03
N HIS A 52 -1.61 7.96 3.57
CA HIS A 52 -1.55 6.50 3.76
C HIS A 52 -2.79 5.94 4.50
N GLN A 53 -3.27 6.65 5.52
CA GLN A 53 -4.45 6.24 6.29
C GLN A 53 -5.75 6.26 5.46
N GLU A 54 -5.91 7.27 4.60
CA GLU A 54 -7.07 7.35 3.70
C GLU A 54 -7.04 6.19 2.70
N LEU A 55 -5.87 5.94 2.10
CA LEU A 55 -5.66 4.84 1.16
C LEU A 55 -5.95 3.48 1.78
N ALA A 56 -5.45 3.23 2.99
CA ALA A 56 -5.70 2.00 3.73
C ALA A 56 -7.19 1.82 4.04
N ALA A 57 -7.89 2.89 4.46
CA ALA A 57 -9.31 2.84 4.74
C ALA A 57 -10.16 2.56 3.49
N ALA A 58 -9.78 3.10 2.33
CA ALA A 58 -10.51 2.82 1.09
C ALA A 58 -10.24 1.41 0.56
N LEU A 59 -9.04 0.87 0.75
CA LEU A 59 -8.75 -0.54 0.45
C LEU A 59 -9.58 -1.48 1.32
N ASP A 60 -9.69 -1.20 2.62
CA ASP A 60 -10.52 -1.99 3.56
C ASP A 60 -12.02 -1.90 3.23
N ALA A 61 -12.48 -0.72 2.81
CA ALA A 61 -13.88 -0.51 2.43
C ALA A 61 -14.25 -1.08 1.04
N ALA A 62 -13.29 -1.51 0.23
CA ALA A 62 -13.51 -1.98 -1.14
C ALA A 62 -13.62 -3.51 -1.19
N PRO A 63 -14.83 -4.09 -1.26
CA PRO A 63 -15.02 -5.54 -1.18
C PRO A 63 -14.46 -6.31 -2.38
N ASP A 64 -14.23 -5.63 -3.50
CA ASP A 64 -13.68 -6.21 -4.73
C ASP A 64 -12.15 -6.22 -4.76
N LEU A 65 -11.51 -5.57 -3.79
CA LEU A 65 -10.07 -5.51 -3.60
C LEU A 65 -9.65 -6.47 -2.49
N ASP A 66 -8.58 -7.21 -2.76
CA ASP A 66 -8.03 -8.18 -1.82
C ASP A 66 -6.51 -8.21 -1.95
N GLU A 67 -5.86 -8.60 -0.86
CA GLU A 67 -4.41 -8.76 -0.75
C GLU A 67 -3.81 -9.75 -1.77
N THR A 68 -4.63 -10.60 -2.41
CA THR A 68 -4.18 -11.57 -3.43
C THR A 68 -3.65 -10.97 -4.72
N PHE A 69 -3.91 -9.69 -5.00
CA PHE A 69 -3.45 -9.04 -6.23
C PHE A 69 -3.00 -7.59 -6.04
N CYS A 70 -3.11 -7.05 -4.83
CA CYS A 70 -2.61 -5.70 -4.54
C CYS A 70 -2.15 -5.55 -3.10
N LEU A 71 -1.26 -4.60 -2.87
CA LEU A 71 -0.82 -4.17 -1.54
C LEU A 71 -0.56 -2.66 -1.55
N SER A 72 -0.55 -2.04 -0.38
CA SER A 72 -0.22 -0.62 -0.23
C SER A 72 1.01 -0.39 0.66
N VAL A 73 1.77 0.64 0.33
CA VAL A 73 2.89 1.16 1.11
C VAL A 73 2.92 2.67 0.94
N ASN A 74 2.87 3.42 2.05
CA ASN A 74 2.63 4.87 2.03
C ASN A 74 1.35 5.21 1.24
N ASN A 75 1.43 6.18 0.32
CA ASN A 75 0.39 6.63 -0.59
C ASN A 75 0.37 5.86 -1.92
N VAL A 76 1.04 4.72 -2.00
CA VAL A 76 1.22 3.93 -3.23
C VAL A 76 0.51 2.58 -3.11
N ILE A 77 -0.18 2.19 -4.18
CA ILE A 77 -0.70 0.84 -4.39
C ILE A 77 0.18 0.13 -5.41
N LEU A 78 0.64 -1.08 -5.08
CA LEU A 78 1.23 -2.01 -6.03
C LEU A 78 0.19 -3.05 -6.41
N VAL A 79 -0.14 -3.13 -7.69
CA VAL A 79 -0.97 -4.18 -8.29
C VAL A 79 -0.06 -5.20 -8.96
N PHE A 80 -0.34 -6.48 -8.79
CA PHE A 80 0.46 -7.57 -9.35
C PHE A 80 -0.42 -8.70 -9.89
N SER A 81 -0.02 -9.28 -11.03
CA SER A 81 -0.75 -10.37 -11.69
C SER A 81 0.16 -11.29 -12.49
N ALA A 82 -0.31 -12.51 -12.77
CA ALA A 82 0.41 -13.49 -13.58
C ALA A 82 0.20 -13.33 -15.10
N SER A 83 -0.90 -12.70 -15.53
CA SER A 83 -1.22 -12.47 -16.95
C SER A 83 -1.80 -11.08 -17.21
N HIS A 84 -1.71 -10.61 -18.46
CA HIS A 84 -2.15 -9.28 -18.87
C HIS A 84 -3.67 -9.09 -18.80
N GLU A 85 -4.44 -10.12 -19.09
CA GLU A 85 -5.90 -10.07 -19.01
C GLU A 85 -6.37 -9.90 -17.56
N GLU A 86 -5.78 -10.68 -16.64
CA GLU A 86 -6.03 -10.54 -15.20
C GLU A 86 -5.53 -9.18 -14.69
N HIS A 87 -4.37 -8.72 -15.15
CA HIS A 87 -3.81 -7.44 -14.75
C HIS A 87 -4.68 -6.25 -15.11
N ALA A 88 -5.25 -6.25 -16.33
CA ALA A 88 -6.17 -5.21 -16.75
C ALA A 88 -7.43 -5.15 -15.86
N VAL A 89 -7.96 -6.32 -15.46
CA VAL A 89 -9.10 -6.41 -14.54
C VAL A 89 -8.73 -5.92 -13.14
N HIS A 90 -7.58 -6.34 -12.61
CA HIS A 90 -7.11 -5.93 -11.28
C HIS A 90 -6.84 -4.42 -11.22
N CYS A 91 -6.13 -3.86 -12.21
CA CYS A 91 -5.90 -2.42 -12.31
C CYS A 91 -7.21 -1.66 -12.41
N ARG A 92 -8.17 -2.13 -13.22
CA ARG A 92 -9.48 -1.50 -13.34
C ARG A 92 -10.20 -1.45 -11.99
N LYS A 93 -10.23 -2.54 -11.22
CA LYS A 93 -10.86 -2.55 -9.89
C LYS A 93 -10.24 -1.51 -8.95
N VAL A 94 -8.92 -1.40 -8.94
CA VAL A 94 -8.22 -0.42 -8.11
C VAL A 94 -8.53 1.01 -8.57
N LEU A 95 -8.54 1.26 -9.88
CA LEU A 95 -8.90 2.56 -10.43
C LEU A 95 -10.37 2.92 -10.15
N ASP A 96 -11.30 1.97 -10.29
CA ASP A 96 -12.72 2.17 -9.96
C ASP A 96 -12.89 2.53 -8.47
N MET A 97 -12.09 1.92 -7.56
CA MET A 97 -12.04 2.30 -6.15
C MET A 97 -11.53 3.74 -5.94
N LEU A 98 -10.39 4.10 -6.56
CA LEU A 98 -9.80 5.43 -6.43
C LEU A 98 -10.70 6.54 -6.99
N LEU A 99 -11.49 6.22 -8.02
CA LEU A 99 -12.40 7.14 -8.70
C LEU A 99 -13.83 7.09 -8.14
N ALA A 100 -14.09 6.26 -7.13
CA ALA A 100 -15.42 6.11 -6.56
C ALA A 100 -15.92 7.45 -5.99
N HIS A 101 -17.18 7.78 -6.27
CA HIS A 101 -17.81 9.07 -5.96
C HIS A 101 -17.81 9.49 -4.48
N GLY A 102 -17.38 8.63 -3.55
CA GLY A 102 -17.29 8.90 -2.11
C GLY A 102 -15.86 9.11 -1.56
N CYS A 103 -14.83 8.83 -2.35
CA CYS A 103 -13.44 9.03 -1.94
C CYS A 103 -12.57 9.30 -3.18
N PRO A 104 -12.63 10.51 -3.77
CA PRO A 104 -11.85 10.84 -4.96
C PRO A 104 -10.37 10.95 -4.57
N MET A 105 -9.69 9.81 -4.56
CA MET A 105 -8.25 9.77 -4.40
C MET A 105 -7.65 10.20 -5.73
N CYS A 106 -6.98 11.35 -5.73
CA CYS A 106 -6.35 11.84 -6.94
C CYS A 106 -5.15 10.94 -7.25
N LEU A 107 -5.28 10.12 -8.30
CA LEU A 107 -4.19 9.34 -8.85
C LEU A 107 -3.13 10.30 -9.42
N ASP A 108 -1.89 10.13 -9.00
CA ASP A 108 -0.74 10.83 -9.58
C ASP A 108 -0.17 9.99 -10.74
N PHE A 109 -0.53 10.38 -11.97
CA PHE A 109 -0.05 9.70 -13.17
C PHE A 109 1.44 9.88 -13.44
N HIS A 110 2.07 10.92 -12.90
CA HIS A 110 3.49 11.20 -13.11
C HIS A 110 4.37 10.28 -12.27
N ASP A 111 3.89 9.91 -11.08
CA ASP A 111 4.58 9.00 -10.15
C ASP A 111 4.09 7.54 -10.25
N SER A 112 3.20 7.25 -11.21
CA SER A 112 2.69 5.90 -11.50
C SER A 112 3.49 5.20 -12.60
N VAL A 113 3.65 3.88 -12.46
CA VAL A 113 4.39 3.03 -13.40
C VAL A 113 3.50 1.85 -13.78
N PHE A 114 3.36 1.56 -15.08
CA PHE A 114 2.39 0.59 -15.58
C PHE A 114 3.05 -0.59 -16.28
N ASP A 115 2.49 -1.78 -16.08
CA ASP A 115 2.77 -3.00 -16.85
C ASP A 115 4.26 -3.39 -16.95
N VAL A 116 5.00 -3.26 -15.85
CA VAL A 116 6.41 -3.63 -15.80
C VAL A 116 6.60 -5.07 -15.30
N ALA A 117 7.68 -5.71 -15.76
CA ALA A 117 7.91 -7.14 -15.53
C ALA A 117 8.34 -7.51 -14.10
N THR A 118 8.74 -6.53 -13.28
CA THR A 118 9.21 -6.78 -11.90
C THR A 118 8.71 -5.69 -10.97
N SER A 119 8.47 -6.05 -9.71
CA SER A 119 8.11 -5.09 -8.66
C SER A 119 9.17 -3.98 -8.51
N ALA A 120 10.45 -4.34 -8.59
CA ALA A 120 11.55 -3.37 -8.50
C ALA A 120 11.53 -2.34 -9.64
N ALA A 121 11.17 -2.76 -10.86
CA ALA A 121 10.96 -1.83 -11.98
C ALA A 121 9.73 -0.94 -11.79
N ALA A 122 8.76 -1.37 -10.97
CA ALA A 122 7.65 -0.53 -10.51
C ALA A 122 8.06 0.38 -9.35
N GLY A 123 9.33 0.37 -8.92
CA GLY A 123 9.80 1.18 -7.80
C GLY A 123 9.47 0.61 -6.42
N ILE A 124 9.04 -0.65 -6.33
CA ILE A 124 8.73 -1.33 -5.06
C ILE A 124 9.57 -2.60 -4.93
N ARG A 125 10.38 -2.74 -3.88
CA ARG A 125 11.10 -4.00 -3.63
C ARG A 125 10.33 -4.87 -2.66
N LEU A 126 10.15 -6.14 -3.02
CA LEU A 126 9.57 -7.18 -2.17
C LEU A 126 10.69 -8.11 -1.70
N ASP A 127 11.03 -8.04 -0.42
CA ASP A 127 12.05 -8.90 0.21
C ASP A 127 11.36 -9.92 1.12
N GLN A 128 11.54 -11.21 0.86
CA GLN A 128 11.00 -12.24 1.74
C GLN A 128 11.72 -12.19 3.10
N VAL A 129 10.96 -12.19 4.18
CA VAL A 129 11.51 -12.23 5.54
C VAL A 129 11.77 -13.68 5.92
N ASP A 130 13.04 -14.10 5.79
CA ASP A 130 13.51 -15.43 6.19
C ASP A 130 12.70 -16.56 5.51
N GLU A 131 12.36 -17.64 6.22
CA GLU A 131 11.51 -18.72 5.71
C GLU A 131 9.99 -18.42 5.80
N PHE A 132 9.61 -17.23 6.28
CA PHE A 132 8.20 -16.86 6.44
C PHE A 132 7.57 -16.39 5.12
N LYS A 133 6.27 -16.65 4.96
CA LYS A 133 5.46 -16.13 3.85
C LYS A 133 5.06 -14.67 4.08
N VAL A 134 6.07 -13.83 4.28
CA VAL A 134 5.93 -12.40 4.61
C VAL A 134 6.90 -11.61 3.76
N TYR A 135 6.45 -10.48 3.23
CA TYR A 135 7.31 -9.55 2.51
C TYR A 135 7.60 -8.30 3.33
N MET A 136 8.87 -7.92 3.41
CA MET A 136 9.25 -6.54 3.64
C MET A 136 9.11 -5.79 2.32
N VAL A 137 8.22 -4.80 2.29
CA VAL A 137 7.90 -3.99 1.13
C VAL A 137 8.62 -2.66 1.26
N LEU A 138 9.46 -2.32 0.30
CA LEU A 138 10.24 -1.09 0.29
C LEU A 138 9.79 -0.21 -0.87
N ASN A 139 9.34 1.01 -0.57
CA ASN A 139 9.05 2.02 -1.57
C ASN A 139 10.35 2.73 -1.98
N LEU A 140 10.85 2.43 -3.18
CA LEU A 140 12.08 3.00 -3.74
C LEU A 140 11.81 4.31 -4.53
N GLY A 141 10.54 4.67 -4.74
CA GLY A 141 10.15 5.73 -5.67
C GLY A 141 10.17 5.26 -7.13
N VAL A 142 9.71 6.12 -8.05
CA VAL A 142 9.82 5.85 -9.49
C VAL A 142 11.30 5.71 -9.87
N PRO A 143 11.71 4.60 -10.52
CA PRO A 143 13.09 4.45 -10.95
C PRO A 143 13.47 5.60 -11.91
N GLY A 144 14.54 6.31 -11.57
CA GLY A 144 15.05 7.40 -12.39
C GLY A 144 15.55 6.92 -13.77
N PRO A 145 15.68 7.84 -14.75
CA PRO A 145 16.26 7.54 -16.06
C PRO A 145 17.73 7.11 -16.00
#